data_AF-A0A7L0G400-F1
#
_entry.id   AF-A0A7L0G400-F1
#
_cell.length_a   1.000
_cell.length_b   1.000
_cell.length_c   1.000
_cell.angle_alpha   90.00
_cell.angle_beta   90.00
_cell.angle_gamma   90.00
#
_symmetry.space_group_name_H-M   'P 1'
#
loop_
_entity.id
_entity.type
_entity.pdbx_description
1 polymer ?
#
loop_
_entity_poly.entity_id
_entity_poly.type
_entity_poly.pdbx_seq_one_letter_code
_entity_poly.pdbx_strand_id
1 'polypeptide(L)' 'WHSNAIVERIARNQVKTSSGSIYLLEGNIDSTSMRKKGFPYRFIKRFTYGFSKNWKEYVEEFLEGRRR' A
#
# COMPACT_ATOMS: atom_id res chain seq x y z
N TRP A 1 1.74 -16.62 -7.32
CA TRP A 1 1.65 -15.15 -7.41
C TRP A 1 3.07 -14.61 -7.60
N HIS A 2 3.35 -13.86 -8.68
CA HIS A 2 4.61 -13.12 -8.84
C HIS A 2 4.24 -11.63 -8.78
N SER A 3 4.47 -11.02 -7.63
CA SER A 3 4.23 -9.59 -7.42
C SER A 3 5.54 -8.83 -7.53
N ASN A 4 5.55 -7.83 -8.41
CA ASN A 4 6.63 -6.85 -8.49
C ASN A 4 6.35 -5.67 -7.58
N ALA A 5 7.40 -4.99 -7.13
CA ALA A 5 7.27 -3.82 -6.27
C ALA A 5 6.52 -2.69 -6.99
N ILE A 6 5.61 -2.03 -6.27
CA ILE A 6 4.97 -0.80 -6.73
C ILE A 6 6.01 0.32 -6.70
N VAL A 7 6.21 1.02 -7.81
CA VAL A 7 7.21 2.09 -7.94
C VAL A 7 6.56 3.46 -8.13
N GLU A 8 5.35 3.52 -8.66
CA GLU A 8 4.68 4.76 -9.05
C GLU A 8 3.17 4.69 -8.81
N ARG A 9 2.58 5.83 -8.46
CA ARG A 9 1.14 6.03 -8.32
C ARG A 9 0.63 6.88 -9.49
N ILE A 10 -0.23 6.30 -10.33
CA ILE A 10 -0.90 7.00 -11.43
C ILE A 10 -2.16 7.71 -10.88
N ALA A 11 -2.96 6.99 -10.11
CA ALA A 11 -4.15 7.50 -9.43
C ALA A 11 -4.29 6.86 -8.05
N ARG A 12 -5.32 7.23 -7.26
CA ARG A 12 -5.51 6.64 -5.92
C ARG A 12 -5.69 5.12 -5.97
N ASN A 13 -6.29 4.61 -7.04
CA ASN A 13 -6.56 3.20 -7.26
C ASN A 13 -5.76 2.63 -8.45
N GLN A 14 -4.74 3.33 -8.94
CA GLN A 14 -3.92 2.87 -10.07
C GLN A 14 -2.44 3.02 -9.74
N VAL A 15 -1.72 1.91 -9.80
CA VAL A 15 -0.30 1.83 -9.44
C VAL A 15 0.49 1.08 -10.50
N LYS A 16 1.72 1.50 -10.73
CA LYS A 16 2.65 0.87 -11.68
C LYS A 16 3.74 0.13 -10.92
N THR A 17 4.06 -1.06 -11.39
CA THR A 17 5.13 -1.90 -10.84
C THR A 17 6.46 -1.68 -11.55
N SER A 18 7.57 -2.14 -10.94
CA SER A 18 8.91 -2.08 -11.52
C SER A 18 9.00 -2.76 -12.90
N SER A 19 8.19 -3.78 -13.15
CA SER A 19 8.09 -4.44 -14.47
C SER A 19 7.30 -3.66 -15.53
N GLY A 20 6.75 -2.50 -15.18
CA GLY A 20 5.91 -1.69 -16.07
C GLY A 20 4.42 -2.01 -16.03
N SER A 21 4.01 -3.14 -15.42
CA SER A 21 2.59 -3.49 -15.29
C SER A 21 1.81 -2.48 -14.44
N ILE A 22 0.61 -2.11 -14.90
CA ILE A 22 -0.31 -1.20 -14.21
C ILE A 22 -1.45 -2.02 -13.60
N TYR A 23 -1.68 -1.84 -12.31
CA TYR A 23 -2.76 -2.47 -11.57
C TYR A 23 -3.85 -1.45 -11.24
N LEU A 24 -5.10 -1.80 -11.55
CA LEU A 24 -6.30 -1.13 -11.07
C LEU A 24 -6.77 -1.85 -9.80
N LEU A 25 -6.91 -1.10 -8.71
CA LEU A 25 -7.35 -1.60 -7.42
C LEU A 25 -8.85 -1.35 -7.28
N GLU A 26 -9.60 -2.44 -7.18
CA GLU A 26 -11.05 -2.39 -7.02
C GLU A 26 -11.45 -2.70 -5.57
N GLY A 27 -12.46 -1.97 -5.09
CA GLY A 27 -12.96 -2.10 -3.73
C GLY A 27 -12.08 -1.41 -2.68
N ASN A 28 -12.48 -1.59 -1.42
CA ASN A 28 -11.76 -1.08 -0.27
C ASN A 28 -10.69 -2.08 0.18
N ILE A 29 -9.65 -1.58 0.84
CA ILE A 29 -8.66 -2.44 1.48
C ILE A 29 -9.35 -3.42 2.44
N ASP A 30 -8.96 -4.69 2.39
CA ASP A 30 -9.39 -5.69 3.37
C ASP A 30 -8.67 -5.43 4.71
N SER A 31 -9.24 -4.49 5.47
CA SER A 31 -8.71 -4.09 6.77
C SER A 31 -8.68 -5.23 7.78
N THR A 32 -9.60 -6.20 7.68
CA THR A 32 -9.67 -7.36 8.56
C THR A 32 -8.47 -8.28 8.32
N SER A 33 -8.19 -8.62 7.05
CA SER A 33 -7.02 -9.43 6.69
C SER A 33 -5.72 -8.72 7.03
N MET A 34 -5.62 -7.41 6.79
CA MET A 34 -4.43 -6.63 7.15
C MET A 34 -4.18 -6.60 8.66
N ARG A 35 -5.22 -6.42 9.48
CA ARG A 35 -5.08 -6.50 10.94
C ARG A 35 -4.62 -7.88 11.40
N LYS A 36 -5.19 -8.96 10.84
CA LYS A 36 -4.77 -10.34 11.14
C LYS A 36 -3.30 -10.60 10.80
N LYS A 37 -2.77 -9.94 9.77
CA LYS A 37 -1.34 -9.97 9.39
C LYS A 37 -0.43 -9.07 10.25
N GLY A 38 -0.97 -8.43 11.29
CA GLY A 38 -0.20 -7.61 12.23
C GLY A 38 0.08 -6.19 11.75
N PHE A 39 -0.66 -5.67 10.76
CA PHE A 39 -0.52 -4.27 10.38
C PHE A 39 -1.26 -3.35 11.37
N PRO A 40 -0.63 -2.25 11.85
CA PRO A 40 -1.27 -1.29 12.74
C PRO A 40 -2.48 -0.63 12.09
N TYR A 41 -3.54 -0.41 12.86
CA TYR A 41 -4.75 0.24 12.36
C TYR A 41 -4.48 1.60 11.70
N ARG A 42 -3.59 2.42 12.29
CA ARG A 42 -3.21 3.73 11.74
C ARG A 42 -2.58 3.61 10.35
N PHE A 43 -1.76 2.59 10.12
CA PHE A 43 -1.16 2.32 8.82
C PHE A 43 -2.23 1.90 7.81
N ILE A 44 -3.09 0.95 8.17
CA ILE A 44 -4.17 0.45 7.27
C ILE A 44 -5.09 1.60 6.85
N LYS A 45 -5.48 2.47 7.79
CA LYS A 45 -6.41 3.59 7.52
C LYS A 45 -5.88 4.59 6.48
N ARG A 46 -4.56 4.71 6.33
CA ARG A 46 -3.95 5.56 5.29
C ARG A 46 -4.24 5.08 3.87
N PHE A 47 -4.60 3.80 3.71
CA PHE A 47 -4.91 3.16 2.43
C PHE A 47 -6.40 2.88 2.21
N THR A 48 -7.30 3.34 3.10
CA THR A 48 -8.74 3.09 2.97
C THR A 48 -9.31 3.50 1.61
N TYR A 49 -8.82 4.60 1.04
CA TYR A 49 -9.24 5.12 -0.26
C TYR A 49 -8.20 4.88 -1.37
N GLY A 50 -7.34 3.88 -1.18
CA GLY A 50 -6.21 3.57 -2.05
C GLY A 50 -4.93 4.31 -1.69
N PHE A 51 -4.01 4.42 -2.65
CA PHE A 51 -2.70 5.04 -2.48
C PHE A 51 -2.82 6.57 -2.49
N SER A 52 -2.46 7.22 -1.38
CA SER A 52 -2.29 8.68 -1.30
C SER A 52 -1.03 9.13 -2.07
N LYS A 53 -0.86 10.43 -2.32
CA LYS A 53 0.35 10.95 -2.99
C LYS A 53 1.64 10.64 -2.20
N ASN A 54 1.54 10.61 -0.88
CA ASN A 54 2.61 10.36 0.08
C ASN A 54 2.65 8.90 0.61
N TRP A 55 2.08 7.95 -0.13
CA TRP A 55 2.05 6.55 0.31
C TRP A 55 3.44 5.97 0.61
N LYS A 56 4.49 6.44 -0.10
CA LYS A 56 5.88 6.02 0.11
C LYS A 56 6.37 6.40 1.50
N GLU A 57 6.15 7.65 1.90
CA GLU A 57 6.49 8.14 3.25
C GLU A 57 5.78 7.31 4.33
N TYR A 58 4.53 6.93 4.09
CA TYR A 58 3.78 6.10 5.04
C TYR A 58 4.33 4.68 5.17
N VAL A 59 4.82 4.10 4.08
CA VAL A 59 5.48 2.80 4.10
C VAL A 59 6.85 2.90 4.76
N GLU A 60 7.61 3.96 4.48
CA GLU A 60 8.92 4.22 5.09
C GLU A 60 8.81 4.39 6.60
N GLU A 61 7.94 5.29 7.09
CA GLU A 61 7.67 5.48 8.53
C GLU A 61 7.30 4.15 9.21
N PHE A 62 6.49 3.32 8.55
CA PHE A 62 6.09 2.02 9.07
C PHE A 62 7.27 1.03 9.15
N LEU A 63 8.15 1.02 8.16
CA LEU A 63 9.33 0.16 8.14
C LEU A 63 10.40 0.61 9.14
N GLU A 64 10.60 1.91 9.29
CA GLU A 64 11.50 2.47 10.31
C GLU A 64 11.06 2.10 11.72
N GLY A 65 9.76 2.19 12.01
CA GLY A 65 9.19 1.75 13.29
C GLY A 65 9.38 0.25 13.59
N ARG A 66 9.70 -0.57 12.59
CA ARG A 66 10.00 -2.00 12.75
C ARG A 66 11.49 -2.33 12.85
N ARG A 67 12.38 -1.38 12.54
CA ARG A 67 13.84 -1.54 12.66
C ARG A 67 14.37 -1.21 14.06
N ARG A 68 13.53 -0.58 14.88
CA ARG A 68 13.79 -0.30 16.31
C ARG A 68 13.21 -1.41 17.17
#